data_AF-A0A813JAS4-F1
#
_entry.id   AF-A0A813JAS4-F1
#
_cell.length_a   1.000
_cell.length_b   1.000
_cell.length_c   1.000
_cell.angle_alpha   90.00
_cell.angle_beta   90.00
_cell.angle_gamma   90.00
#
_symmetry.space_group_name_H-M   'P 1'
#
loop_
_entity.id
_entity.type
_entity.pdbx_description
1 polymer ?
#
loop_
_entity_poly.entity_id
_entity_poly.type
_entity_poly.pdbx_seq_one_letter_code
_entity_poly.pdbx_strand_id
1 'polypeptide(L)'
;MGRTTCRARRPLLPILVALGMVWVCAGMAADQLFVSLPVSRMSRPRASLLGSTRQSQRRIAAGQAGLAGGKDSGDVKEVVQPQRSKLVQGWGVFGVCAYLGYGVQKVVPIVLDGLGSIDSWWQWGLLAANLLFFAYVEGYKGFQLGFSPRVVARSWAVSEETEQAPVWHKLLAPAFCIGYFHGTKKRVITSWAVTTGIFLVVIGVKQLANPYRAIIDAGVIVGLIWGIVSIIVLYVQSLQNDRPPKFDPALPEDTPYTPPPSIDTPTA
;
A
#
# COMPACT_ATOMS: atom_id res chain seq x y z
N MET A 1 7.02 11.10 64.88
CA MET A 1 6.13 9.93 64.69
C MET A 1 5.45 10.11 63.33
N GLY A 2 5.49 9.13 62.44
CA GLY A 2 4.78 9.16 61.14
C GLY A 2 5.63 9.33 59.88
N ARG A 3 6.25 8.24 59.39
CA ARG A 3 6.91 8.16 58.08
C ARG A 3 5.86 8.12 56.96
N THR A 4 5.95 9.01 55.97
CA THR A 4 5.20 8.89 54.71
C THR A 4 5.94 7.92 53.78
N THR A 5 5.30 6.79 53.50
CA THR A 5 5.78 5.74 52.60
C THR A 5 5.61 6.17 51.13
N CYS A 6 6.72 6.52 50.48
CA CYS A 6 6.75 6.73 49.04
C CYS A 6 6.66 5.36 48.34
N ARG A 7 5.49 5.05 47.76
CA ARG A 7 5.23 3.79 47.04
C ARG A 7 5.84 3.88 45.63
N ALA A 8 7.06 3.39 45.47
CA ALA A 8 7.68 3.19 44.17
C ALA A 8 6.84 2.24 43.30
N ARG A 9 6.06 2.79 42.35
CA ARG A 9 5.45 2.00 41.27
C ARG A 9 6.55 1.65 40.26
N ARG A 10 6.92 0.37 40.21
CA ARG A 10 7.88 -0.18 39.24
C ARG A 10 7.38 -0.01 37.79
N PRO A 11 8.27 0.23 36.80
CA PRO A 11 7.90 0.44 35.40
C PRO A 11 7.66 -0.91 34.70
N LEU A 12 6.55 -1.58 35.01
CA LEU A 12 6.13 -2.80 34.29
C LEU A 12 5.34 -2.49 33.01
N LEU A 13 4.76 -1.29 32.92
CA LEU A 13 3.99 -0.83 31.76
C LEU A 13 4.79 -0.68 30.44
N PRO A 14 6.04 -0.16 30.41
CA PRO A 14 6.79 -0.04 29.15
C PRO A 14 7.17 -1.39 28.55
N ILE A 15 7.39 -2.42 29.37
CA ILE A 15 7.70 -3.79 28.92
C ILE A 15 6.46 -4.43 28.29
N LEU A 16 5.27 -4.20 28.86
CA LEU A 16 4.01 -4.72 28.32
C LEU A 16 3.60 -4.02 27.02
N VAL A 17 3.89 -2.73 26.85
CA VAL A 17 3.64 -2.00 25.59
C VAL A 17 4.64 -2.43 24.51
N ALA A 18 5.92 -2.65 24.85
CA ALA A 18 6.91 -3.21 23.94
C ALA A 18 6.52 -4.64 23.48
N LEU A 19 6.01 -5.48 24.38
CA LEU A 19 5.50 -6.82 24.05
C LEU A 19 4.21 -6.76 23.22
N GLY A 20 3.34 -5.77 23.46
CA GLY A 20 2.15 -5.52 22.64
C GLY A 20 2.50 -5.08 21.21
N MET A 21 3.52 -4.25 21.03
CA MET A 21 4.05 -3.88 19.71
C MET A 21 4.68 -5.08 18.98
N VAL A 22 5.37 -5.98 19.70
CA VAL A 22 5.86 -7.24 19.13
C VAL A 22 4.71 -8.15 18.70
N TRP A 23 3.59 -8.18 19.43
CA TRP A 23 2.41 -8.97 19.06
C TRP A 23 1.65 -8.40 17.85
N VAL A 24 1.52 -7.07 17.74
CA VAL A 24 0.98 -6.40 16.54
C VAL A 24 1.90 -6.59 15.33
N CYS A 25 3.22 -6.54 15.51
CA CYS A 25 4.19 -6.86 14.46
C CYS A 25 4.16 -8.33 14.06
N ALA A 26 3.94 -9.26 15.00
CA ALA A 26 3.77 -10.68 14.71
C ALA A 26 2.44 -10.96 13.98
N GLY A 27 1.36 -10.24 14.30
CA GLY A 27 0.09 -10.30 13.57
C GLY A 27 0.21 -9.76 12.14
N MET A 28 0.90 -8.64 11.93
CA MET A 28 1.19 -8.12 10.59
C MET A 28 2.15 -9.04 9.80
N ALA A 29 3.11 -9.70 10.46
CA ALA A 29 3.97 -10.69 9.81
C ALA A 29 3.22 -11.97 9.41
N ALA A 30 2.22 -12.39 10.19
CA ALA A 30 1.38 -13.55 9.88
C ALA A 30 0.52 -13.30 8.61
N ASP A 31 0.02 -12.08 8.40
CA ASP A 31 -0.68 -11.71 7.16
C ASP A 31 0.25 -11.53 5.96
N GLN A 32 1.52 -11.13 6.18
CA GLN A 32 2.55 -11.05 5.12
C GLN A 32 3.07 -12.44 4.70
N LEU A 33 2.98 -13.45 5.57
CA LEU A 33 3.25 -14.85 5.22
C LEU A 33 2.15 -15.46 4.34
N PHE A 34 0.90 -14.99 4.45
CA PHE A 34 -0.20 -15.47 3.62
C PHE A 34 -0.15 -14.96 2.16
N VAL A 35 0.62 -13.89 1.90
CA VAL A 35 0.89 -13.37 0.55
C VAL A 35 2.00 -14.17 -0.16
N SER A 36 2.71 -15.05 0.56
CA SER A 36 3.88 -15.78 0.04
C SER A 36 3.66 -17.27 -0.24
N LEU A 37 2.44 -17.82 -0.09
CA LEU A 37 2.17 -19.18 -0.54
C LEU A 37 1.93 -19.18 -2.06
N PRO A 38 2.79 -19.85 -2.87
CA PRO A 38 2.44 -20.12 -4.25
C PRO A 38 1.18 -20.99 -4.22
N VAL A 39 0.07 -20.49 -4.75
CA VAL A 39 -1.06 -21.34 -5.10
C VAL A 39 -0.55 -22.26 -6.20
N SER A 40 -0.05 -23.42 -5.79
CA SER A 40 0.21 -24.55 -6.65
C SER A 40 -1.08 -24.85 -7.38
N ARG A 41 -1.03 -24.61 -8.70
CA ARG A 41 -2.05 -24.88 -9.69
C ARG A 41 -2.56 -26.31 -9.49
N MET A 42 -3.69 -26.44 -8.79
CA MET A 42 -4.38 -27.71 -8.63
C MET A 42 -5.08 -28.03 -9.95
N SER A 43 -4.43 -28.87 -10.76
CA SER A 43 -4.96 -29.50 -11.94
C SER A 43 -6.30 -30.16 -11.60
N ARG A 44 -7.41 -29.61 -12.09
CA ARG A 44 -8.71 -30.28 -12.01
C ARG A 44 -8.69 -31.48 -12.96
N PRO A 45 -8.98 -32.71 -12.50
CA PRO A 45 -9.17 -33.84 -13.37
C PRO A 45 -10.45 -33.68 -14.20
N ARG A 46 -10.29 -33.98 -15.48
CA ARG A 46 -11.33 -34.02 -16.52
C ARG A 46 -12.24 -35.22 -16.26
N ALA A 47 -13.40 -34.99 -15.65
CA ALA A 47 -14.48 -35.98 -15.62
C ALA A 47 -15.41 -35.73 -16.81
N SER A 48 -15.19 -36.49 -17.88
CA SER A 48 -16.21 -36.81 -18.86
C SER A 48 -17.33 -37.57 -18.17
N LEU A 49 -18.60 -37.22 -18.42
CA LEU A 49 -19.72 -38.16 -18.61
C LEU A 49 -20.98 -37.41 -19.07
N LEU A 50 -21.45 -37.83 -20.25
CA LEU A 50 -22.84 -37.92 -20.72
C LEU A 50 -23.72 -36.67 -20.78
N GLY A 51 -24.08 -36.30 -22.02
CA GLY A 51 -25.40 -35.76 -22.28
C GLY A 51 -25.48 -34.79 -23.46
N SER A 52 -26.13 -35.25 -24.52
CA SER A 52 -26.76 -34.40 -25.55
C SER A 52 -25.84 -33.55 -26.44
N THR A 53 -25.55 -34.05 -27.64
CA THR A 53 -25.83 -33.35 -28.92
C THR A 53 -25.25 -34.13 -30.11
N ARG A 54 -25.97 -35.17 -30.55
CA ARG A 54 -25.72 -35.85 -31.85
C ARG A 54 -26.00 -34.96 -33.08
N GLN A 55 -26.27 -33.67 -32.90
CA GLN A 55 -26.81 -32.79 -33.94
C GLN A 55 -25.84 -31.71 -34.42
N SER A 56 -24.74 -31.43 -33.69
CA SER A 56 -23.80 -30.35 -34.07
C SER A 56 -22.61 -30.81 -34.93
N GLN A 57 -22.35 -32.12 -35.02
CA GLN A 57 -21.21 -32.65 -35.80
C GLN A 57 -21.45 -32.70 -37.31
N ARG A 58 -22.72 -32.59 -37.78
CA ARG A 58 -23.01 -32.60 -39.23
C ARG A 58 -22.79 -31.25 -39.94
N ARG A 59 -22.60 -30.14 -39.22
CA ARG A 59 -22.32 -28.83 -39.83
C ARG A 59 -20.84 -28.53 -40.04
N ILE A 60 -19.94 -29.23 -39.34
CA ILE A 60 -18.50 -28.94 -39.42
C ILE A 60 -17.83 -29.64 -40.63
N ALA A 61 -18.40 -30.75 -41.11
CA ALA A 61 -17.87 -31.46 -42.29
C ALA A 61 -18.20 -30.80 -43.64
N ALA A 62 -19.05 -29.76 -43.69
CA ALA A 62 -19.46 -29.11 -44.93
C ALA A 62 -18.83 -27.71 -45.15
N GLY A 63 -18.05 -27.20 -44.18
CA GLY A 63 -17.43 -25.87 -44.27
C GLY A 63 -15.92 -25.86 -44.56
N GLN A 64 -15.26 -27.03 -44.55
CA GLN A 64 -13.79 -27.14 -44.68
C GLN A 64 -13.30 -27.47 -46.10
N ALA A 65 -14.10 -27.19 -47.13
CA ALA A 65 -13.73 -27.43 -48.53
C ALA A 65 -13.72 -26.15 -49.39
N GLY A 66 -13.43 -24.99 -48.79
CA GLY A 66 -13.25 -23.74 -49.51
C GLY A 66 -12.17 -22.87 -48.88
N LEU A 67 -11.09 -22.63 -49.64
CA LEU A 67 -10.10 -21.56 -49.46
C LEU A 67 -9.14 -21.79 -48.26
N ALA A 68 -7.96 -22.41 -48.36
CA ALA A 68 -6.85 -22.20 -49.30
C ALA A 68 -6.65 -20.71 -49.65
N GLY A 69 -5.84 -20.01 -48.84
CA GLY A 69 -5.31 -18.68 -49.15
C GLY A 69 -5.64 -17.62 -48.10
N GLY A 70 -4.87 -17.57 -47.02
CA GLY A 70 -4.96 -16.51 -46.01
C GLY A 70 -3.74 -16.54 -45.10
N LYS A 71 -2.79 -15.65 -45.36
CA LYS A 71 -1.60 -15.42 -44.55
C LYS A 71 -2.08 -14.83 -43.21
N ASP A 72 -2.04 -15.63 -42.15
CA ASP A 72 -2.40 -15.22 -40.79
C ASP A 72 -1.29 -14.29 -40.27
N SER A 73 -1.33 -13.03 -40.70
CA SER A 73 -0.60 -11.94 -40.06
C SER A 73 -1.29 -11.68 -38.73
N GLY A 74 -0.66 -12.16 -37.65
CA GLY A 74 -1.10 -11.88 -36.30
C GLY A 74 -1.30 -10.38 -36.10
N ASP A 75 -2.56 -10.01 -35.87
CA ASP A 75 -2.97 -8.68 -35.47
C ASP A 75 -2.41 -8.44 -34.06
N VAL A 76 -1.19 -7.90 -33.99
CA VAL A 76 -0.66 -7.29 -32.77
C VAL A 76 -1.60 -6.12 -32.51
N LYS A 77 -2.59 -6.32 -31.63
CA LYS A 77 -3.41 -5.23 -31.12
C LYS A 77 -2.46 -4.18 -30.57
N GLU A 78 -2.25 -3.13 -31.35
CA GLU A 78 -1.48 -1.97 -30.95
C GLU A 78 -2.11 -1.48 -29.65
N VAL A 79 -1.39 -1.63 -28.53
CA VAL A 79 -1.88 -1.21 -27.22
C VAL A 79 -1.84 0.32 -27.24
N VAL A 80 -2.92 0.93 -27.72
CA VAL A 80 -3.11 2.38 -27.71
C VAL A 80 -2.94 2.82 -26.26
N GLN A 81 -1.87 3.57 -25.99
CA GLN A 81 -1.64 4.07 -24.64
C GLN A 81 -2.80 5.00 -24.28
N PRO A 82 -3.48 4.79 -23.15
CA PRO A 82 -4.61 5.63 -22.79
C PRO A 82 -4.10 7.05 -22.52
N GLN A 83 -4.88 8.03 -22.97
CA GLN A 83 -4.62 9.44 -22.69
C GLN A 83 -4.70 9.66 -21.18
N ARG A 84 -3.70 10.35 -20.61
CA ARG A 84 -3.59 10.55 -19.17
C ARG A 84 -3.46 12.03 -18.82
N SER A 85 -4.19 12.45 -17.80
CA SER A 85 -4.12 13.80 -17.25
C SER A 85 -3.01 13.91 -16.19
N LYS A 86 -1.91 14.58 -16.54
CA LYS A 86 -0.79 14.85 -15.61
C LYS A 86 -1.24 15.63 -14.36
N LEU A 87 -2.27 16.47 -14.49
CA LEU A 87 -2.82 17.23 -13.36
C LEU A 87 -3.50 16.34 -12.33
N VAL A 88 -4.34 15.38 -12.76
CA VAL A 88 -5.01 14.44 -11.86
C VAL A 88 -3.99 13.52 -11.19
N GLN A 89 -3.00 13.06 -11.94
CA GLN A 89 -1.90 12.25 -11.42
C GLN A 89 -1.12 13.00 -10.33
N GLY A 90 -0.69 14.23 -10.64
CA GLY A 90 0.03 15.10 -9.71
C GLY A 90 -0.81 15.44 -8.48
N TRP A 91 -2.11 15.71 -8.65
CA TRP A 91 -3.06 15.92 -7.55
C TRP A 91 -3.12 14.72 -6.61
N GLY A 92 -3.25 13.51 -7.16
CA GLY A 92 -3.25 12.27 -6.38
C GLY A 92 -2.00 12.11 -5.53
N VAL A 93 -0.81 12.28 -6.12
CA VAL A 93 0.46 12.15 -5.39
C VAL A 93 0.66 13.28 -4.38
N PHE A 94 0.47 14.54 -4.81
CA PHE A 94 0.65 15.71 -3.96
C PHE A 94 -0.31 15.67 -2.75
N GLY A 95 -1.58 15.33 -2.96
CA GLY A 95 -2.55 15.25 -1.87
C GLY A 95 -2.18 14.19 -0.83
N VAL A 96 -1.60 13.05 -1.24
CA VAL A 96 -1.09 12.04 -0.29
C VAL A 96 0.11 12.58 0.48
N CYS A 97 1.07 13.21 -0.20
CA CYS A 97 2.22 13.85 0.46
C CYS A 97 1.78 14.94 1.44
N ALA A 98 0.78 15.75 1.08
CA ALA A 98 0.22 16.79 1.93
C ALA A 98 -0.48 16.20 3.16
N TYR A 99 -1.24 15.12 3.00
CA TYR A 99 -1.88 14.40 4.11
C TYR A 99 -0.85 13.87 5.12
N LEU A 100 0.21 13.20 4.64
CA LEU A 100 1.29 12.71 5.49
C LEU A 100 2.08 13.86 6.13
N GLY A 101 2.40 14.90 5.35
CA GLY A 101 3.12 16.08 5.82
C GLY A 101 2.37 16.85 6.90
N TYR A 102 1.04 16.94 6.80
CA TYR A 102 0.20 17.50 7.85
C TYR A 102 0.31 16.72 9.17
N GLY A 103 0.36 15.38 9.09
CA GLY A 103 0.63 14.52 10.23
C GLY A 103 1.98 14.85 10.89
N VAL A 104 3.04 14.97 10.09
CA VAL A 104 4.38 15.36 10.58
C VAL A 104 4.34 16.72 11.28
N GLN A 105 3.77 17.74 10.64
CA GLN A 105 3.68 19.10 11.19
C GLN A 105 2.98 19.14 12.56
N LYS A 106 1.96 18.29 12.76
CA LYS A 106 1.25 18.22 14.05
C LYS A 106 2.07 17.53 15.15
N VAL A 107 2.89 16.55 14.79
CA VAL A 107 3.62 15.72 15.76
C VAL A 107 4.97 16.34 16.14
N VAL A 108 5.62 17.06 15.23
CA VAL A 108 6.92 17.72 15.45
C VAL A 108 7.00 18.54 16.75
N PRO A 109 6.10 19.50 17.04
CA PRO A 109 6.23 20.32 18.25
C PRO A 109 6.15 19.48 19.54
N ILE A 110 5.29 18.46 19.56
CA ILE A 110 5.16 17.53 20.69
C ILE A 110 6.48 16.80 20.94
N VAL A 111 7.14 16.38 19.86
CA VAL A 111 8.42 15.66 19.94
C VAL A 111 9.53 16.59 20.42
N LEU A 112 9.65 17.79 19.85
CA LEU A 112 10.68 18.75 20.26
C LEU A 112 10.57 19.11 21.74
N ASP A 113 9.34 19.36 22.23
CA ASP A 113 9.10 19.64 23.64
C ASP A 113 9.48 18.45 24.53
N GLY A 114 9.12 17.23 24.13
CA GLY A 114 9.42 16.03 24.92
C GLY A 114 10.88 15.59 24.87
N LEU A 115 11.62 15.89 23.79
CA LEU A 115 13.07 15.64 23.72
C LEU A 115 13.84 16.47 24.74
N GLY A 116 13.38 17.70 25.03
CA GLY A 116 13.96 18.55 26.09
C GLY A 116 13.78 17.99 27.50
N SER A 117 12.90 17.02 27.70
CA SER A 117 12.66 16.35 28.99
C SER A 117 13.45 15.05 29.16
N ILE A 118 14.34 14.71 28.23
CA ILE A 118 15.21 13.54 28.34
C ILE A 118 16.34 13.84 29.34
N ASP A 119 16.40 13.06 30.43
CA ASP A 119 17.35 13.24 31.53
C ASP A 119 18.37 12.09 31.64
N SER A 120 18.07 10.93 31.04
CA SER A 120 18.79 9.68 31.28
C SER A 120 19.44 9.14 30.01
N TRP A 121 20.65 8.60 30.12
CA TRP A 121 21.37 8.01 28.97
C TRP A 121 20.63 6.83 28.32
N TRP A 122 19.88 6.04 29.10
CA TRP A 122 19.10 4.93 28.55
C TRP A 122 17.91 5.42 27.71
N GLN A 123 17.37 6.61 27.97
CA GLN A 123 16.29 7.22 27.17
C GLN A 123 16.82 7.59 25.79
N TRP A 124 18.06 8.08 25.70
CA TRP A 124 18.75 8.27 24.42
C TRP A 124 18.96 6.94 23.68
N GLY A 125 19.30 5.88 24.40
CA GLY A 125 19.37 4.53 23.84
C GLY A 125 18.02 4.05 23.27
N LEU A 126 16.92 4.27 23.99
CA LEU A 126 15.57 3.98 23.51
C LEU A 126 15.19 4.84 22.30
N LEU A 127 15.54 6.13 22.31
CA LEU A 127 15.34 7.00 21.16
C LEU A 127 16.06 6.47 19.94
N ALA A 128 17.36 6.21 20.02
CA ALA A 128 18.15 5.69 18.91
C ALA A 128 17.58 4.35 18.38
N ALA A 129 17.26 3.41 19.27
CA ALA A 129 16.66 2.13 18.90
C ALA A 129 15.29 2.33 18.22
N ASN A 130 14.44 3.22 18.75
CA ASN A 130 13.12 3.51 18.18
C ASN A 130 13.22 4.16 16.80
N LEU A 131 14.13 5.13 16.61
CA LEU A 131 14.36 5.77 15.32
C LEU A 131 14.80 4.74 14.26
N LEU A 132 15.74 3.85 14.61
CA LEU A 132 16.19 2.78 13.71
C LEU A 132 15.06 1.80 13.38
N PHE A 133 14.29 1.40 14.38
CA PHE A 133 13.14 0.51 14.19
C PHE A 133 12.12 1.11 13.22
N PHE A 134 11.68 2.35 13.45
CA PHE A 134 10.71 3.02 12.59
C PHE A 134 11.27 3.32 11.20
N ALA A 135 12.54 3.72 11.08
CA ALA A 135 13.18 3.91 9.79
C ALA A 135 13.15 2.64 8.94
N TYR A 136 13.43 1.47 9.55
CA TYR A 136 13.46 0.21 8.82
C TYR A 136 12.06 -0.39 8.59
N VAL A 137 11.25 -0.53 9.64
CA VAL A 137 9.95 -1.22 9.57
C VAL A 137 8.92 -0.36 8.87
N GLU A 138 8.73 0.88 9.32
CA GLU A 138 7.73 1.76 8.71
C GLU A 138 8.28 2.44 7.45
N GLY A 139 9.46 3.08 7.53
CA GLY A 139 10.05 3.82 6.42
C GLY A 139 10.38 2.92 5.22
N TYR A 140 11.31 1.98 5.41
CA TYR A 140 11.80 1.14 4.31
C TYR A 140 10.80 0.04 3.91
N LYS A 141 10.41 -0.86 4.82
CA LYS A 141 9.51 -1.97 4.46
C LYS A 141 8.07 -1.51 4.20
N GLY A 142 7.52 -0.69 5.08
CA GLY A 142 6.13 -0.23 5.00
C GLY A 142 5.92 0.73 3.84
N PHE A 143 6.58 1.88 3.91
CA PHE A 143 6.39 2.95 2.92
C PHE A 143 7.09 2.65 1.61
N GLN A 144 8.42 2.56 1.60
CA GLN A 144 9.20 2.51 0.37
C GLN A 144 8.92 1.26 -0.49
N LEU A 145 8.85 0.07 0.10
CA LEU A 145 8.62 -1.17 -0.66
C LEU A 145 7.13 -1.46 -0.92
N GLY A 146 6.23 -0.89 -0.12
CA GLY A 146 4.82 -1.27 -0.12
C GLY A 146 3.85 -0.14 -0.49
N PHE A 147 3.79 0.91 0.34
CA PHE A 147 2.80 1.97 0.18
C PHE A 147 3.11 2.89 -1.01
N SER A 148 4.34 3.40 -1.07
CA SER A 148 4.78 4.40 -2.05
C SER A 148 4.66 3.95 -3.51
N PRO A 149 5.17 2.77 -3.92
CA PRO A 149 5.01 2.31 -5.30
C PRO A 149 3.54 2.08 -5.67
N ARG A 150 2.70 1.67 -4.71
CA ARG A 150 1.26 1.52 -4.93
C ARG A 150 0.55 2.85 -5.11
N VAL A 151 0.86 3.85 -4.28
CA VAL A 151 0.30 5.22 -4.40
C VAL A 151 0.60 5.77 -5.79
N VAL A 152 1.85 5.63 -6.25
CA VAL A 152 2.24 6.07 -7.59
C VAL A 152 1.52 5.25 -8.65
N ALA A 153 1.51 3.92 -8.59
CA ALA A 153 0.77 3.08 -9.56
C ALA A 153 -0.72 3.45 -9.66
N ARG A 154 -1.38 3.72 -8.53
CA ARG A 154 -2.78 4.15 -8.50
C ARG A 154 -2.98 5.57 -9.05
N SER A 155 -2.00 6.47 -8.85
CA SER A 155 -2.03 7.81 -9.46
C SER A 155 -1.98 7.75 -11.00
N TRP A 156 -1.22 6.79 -11.55
CA TRP A 156 -1.21 6.52 -12.99
C TRP A 156 -2.58 6.01 -13.47
N ALA A 157 -3.19 5.07 -12.75
CA ALA A 157 -4.50 4.54 -13.12
C ALA A 157 -5.61 5.61 -13.10
N VAL A 158 -5.73 6.39 -12.02
CA VAL A 158 -6.80 7.41 -11.89
C VAL A 158 -6.64 8.57 -12.88
N SER A 159 -5.44 8.75 -13.43
CA SER A 159 -5.15 9.77 -14.43
C SER A 159 -5.68 9.45 -15.83
N GLU A 160 -6.07 8.20 -16.09
CA GLU A 160 -6.59 7.77 -17.39
C GLU A 160 -7.93 8.46 -17.71
N GLU A 161 -8.04 8.95 -18.94
CA GLU A 161 -9.25 9.54 -19.48
C GLU A 161 -10.13 8.46 -20.09
N THR A 162 -10.91 7.80 -19.24
CA THR A 162 -11.93 6.83 -19.64
C THR A 162 -13.33 7.39 -19.42
N GLU A 163 -14.22 7.27 -20.42
CA GLU A 163 -15.63 7.71 -20.33
C GLU A 163 -16.43 6.99 -19.23
N GLN A 164 -16.03 5.75 -18.92
CA GLN A 164 -16.69 4.89 -17.92
C GLN A 164 -16.31 5.25 -16.48
N ALA A 165 -15.22 5.98 -16.27
CA ALA A 165 -14.73 6.30 -14.94
C ALA A 165 -15.45 7.55 -14.38
N PRO A 166 -16.05 7.47 -13.19
CA PRO A 166 -16.77 8.61 -12.63
C PRO A 166 -15.80 9.73 -12.24
N VAL A 167 -16.22 10.98 -12.46
CA VAL A 167 -15.39 12.18 -12.24
C VAL A 167 -14.91 12.30 -10.80
N TRP A 168 -15.68 11.80 -9.83
CA TRP A 168 -15.31 11.85 -8.41
C TRP A 168 -14.05 11.04 -8.08
N HIS A 169 -13.68 10.03 -8.88
CA HIS A 169 -12.38 9.35 -8.74
C HIS A 169 -11.21 10.33 -8.88
N LYS A 170 -11.32 11.28 -9.84
CA LYS A 170 -10.30 12.29 -10.13
C LYS A 170 -10.28 13.38 -9.06
N LEU A 171 -11.46 13.83 -8.62
CA LEU A 171 -11.57 14.83 -7.55
C LEU A 171 -10.96 14.32 -6.23
N LEU A 172 -11.26 13.07 -5.88
CA LEU A 172 -10.74 12.38 -4.70
C LEU A 172 -9.50 11.54 -5.02
N ALA A 173 -8.71 11.91 -6.02
CA ALA A 173 -7.52 11.16 -6.43
C ALA A 173 -6.57 10.82 -5.28
N PRO A 174 -6.32 11.70 -4.27
CA PRO A 174 -5.48 11.33 -3.13
C PRO A 174 -6.03 10.14 -2.33
N ALA A 175 -7.34 10.16 -2.05
CA ALA A 175 -8.01 9.07 -1.34
C ALA A 175 -8.11 7.79 -2.21
N PHE A 176 -8.25 7.96 -3.54
CA PHE A 176 -8.11 6.86 -4.49
C PHE A 176 -6.73 6.23 -4.37
N CYS A 177 -5.65 7.02 -4.38
CA CYS A 177 -4.28 6.54 -4.37
C CYS A 177 -3.89 5.82 -3.06
N ILE A 178 -4.44 6.25 -1.92
CA ILE A 178 -4.28 5.54 -0.64
C ILE A 178 -4.96 4.15 -0.72
N GLY A 179 -6.07 4.06 -1.43
CA GLY A 179 -6.86 2.84 -1.59
C GLY A 179 -8.08 2.78 -0.67
N TYR A 180 -8.63 3.94 -0.26
CA TYR A 180 -9.85 4.00 0.56
C TYR A 180 -11.11 3.56 -0.19
N PHE A 181 -11.08 3.61 -1.51
CA PHE A 181 -12.15 3.18 -2.40
C PHE A 181 -11.58 2.72 -3.74
N HIS A 182 -12.41 2.08 -4.58
CA HIS A 182 -12.05 1.56 -5.91
C HIS A 182 -10.74 0.76 -5.90
N GLY A 183 -10.58 -0.10 -4.90
CA GLY A 183 -9.54 -1.11 -4.82
C GLY A 183 -10.17 -2.48 -4.63
N THR A 184 -9.38 -3.54 -4.67
CA THR A 184 -9.86 -4.88 -4.30
C THR A 184 -10.49 -4.84 -2.90
N LYS A 185 -11.47 -5.70 -2.64
CA LYS A 185 -12.17 -5.75 -1.34
C LYS A 185 -11.18 -5.84 -0.17
N LYS A 186 -10.16 -6.69 -0.33
CA LYS A 186 -9.06 -6.83 0.64
C LYS A 186 -8.34 -5.50 0.85
N ARG A 187 -7.97 -4.80 -0.22
CA ARG A 187 -7.24 -3.53 -0.15
C ARG A 187 -8.01 -2.42 0.56
N VAL A 188 -9.30 -2.27 0.25
CA VAL A 188 -10.15 -1.24 0.87
C VAL A 188 -10.26 -1.49 2.37
N ILE A 189 -10.56 -2.73 2.77
CA ILE A 189 -10.64 -3.13 4.19
C ILE A 189 -9.31 -2.87 4.90
N THR A 190 -8.18 -3.31 4.32
CA THR A 190 -6.86 -3.09 4.92
C THR A 190 -6.55 -1.60 5.07
N SER A 191 -6.90 -0.76 4.10
CA SER A 191 -6.60 0.69 4.16
C SER A 191 -7.37 1.38 5.30
N TRP A 192 -8.65 1.03 5.47
CA TRP A 192 -9.46 1.50 6.60
C TRP A 192 -8.99 0.94 7.94
N ALA A 193 -8.63 -0.34 7.99
CA ALA A 193 -8.10 -0.99 9.19
C ALA A 193 -6.77 -0.36 9.65
N VAL A 194 -5.81 -0.14 8.74
CA VAL A 194 -4.54 0.52 9.05
C VAL A 194 -4.77 1.93 9.56
N THR A 195 -5.63 2.71 8.90
CA THR A 195 -5.94 4.09 9.30
C THR A 195 -6.55 4.12 10.71
N THR A 196 -7.50 3.24 10.97
CA THR A 196 -8.12 3.10 12.29
C THR A 196 -7.11 2.66 13.34
N GLY A 197 -6.23 1.71 13.01
CA GLY A 197 -5.15 1.24 13.86
C GLY A 197 -4.19 2.37 14.25
N ILE A 198 -3.77 3.21 13.30
CA ILE A 198 -2.92 4.38 13.56
C ILE A 198 -3.62 5.32 14.54
N PHE A 199 -4.91 5.62 14.36
CA PHE A 199 -5.66 6.47 15.31
C PHE A 199 -5.67 5.88 16.72
N LEU A 200 -5.91 4.57 16.86
CA LEU A 200 -5.90 3.89 18.16
C LEU A 200 -4.51 3.92 18.82
N VAL A 201 -3.44 3.67 18.05
CA VAL A 201 -2.06 3.74 18.54
C VAL A 201 -1.73 5.16 18.99
N VAL A 202 -2.09 6.18 18.21
CA VAL A 202 -1.87 7.59 18.59
C VAL A 202 -2.62 7.94 19.88
N ILE A 203 -3.85 7.46 20.06
CA ILE A 203 -4.60 7.65 21.31
C ILE A 203 -3.90 6.96 22.49
N GLY A 204 -3.35 5.76 22.28
CA GLY A 204 -2.57 5.04 23.29
C GLY A 204 -1.28 5.78 23.67
N VAL A 205 -0.50 6.22 22.67
CA VAL A 205 0.77 6.93 22.86
C VAL A 205 0.58 8.26 23.57
N LYS A 206 -0.56 8.94 23.36
CA LYS A 206 -0.92 10.18 24.07
C LYS A 206 -1.05 10.01 25.59
N GLN A 207 -1.29 8.80 26.10
CA GLN A 207 -1.40 8.54 27.53
C GLN A 207 -0.04 8.34 28.21
N LEU A 208 1.04 8.26 27.44
CA LEU A 208 2.38 8.12 27.97
C LEU A 208 2.91 9.47 28.48
N ALA A 209 3.60 9.44 29.62
CA ALA A 209 4.31 10.61 30.12
C ALA A 209 5.48 10.96 29.19
N ASN A 210 5.82 12.24 29.13
CA ASN A 210 7.09 12.67 28.56
C ASN A 210 8.25 12.12 29.41
N PRO A 211 9.38 11.69 28.82
CA PRO A 211 9.78 11.81 27.40
C PRO A 211 9.33 10.65 26.49
N TYR A 212 8.72 9.59 27.01
CA TYR A 212 8.45 8.36 26.25
C TYR A 212 7.51 8.56 25.06
N ARG A 213 6.49 9.40 25.23
CA ARG A 213 5.61 9.80 24.13
C ARG A 213 6.40 10.39 22.96
N ALA A 214 7.27 11.35 23.25
CA ALA A 214 8.11 12.01 22.25
C ALA A 214 9.11 11.05 21.60
N ILE A 215 9.66 10.08 22.35
CA ILE A 215 10.54 9.05 21.79
C ILE A 215 9.82 8.24 20.71
N ILE A 216 8.61 7.77 20.98
CA ILE A 216 7.82 6.98 20.02
C ILE A 216 7.40 7.85 18.83
N ASP A 217 6.83 9.03 19.10
CA ASP A 217 6.37 9.97 18.07
C ASP A 217 7.53 10.45 17.17
N ALA A 218 8.76 10.52 17.67
CA ALA A 218 9.95 10.82 16.86
C ALA A 218 10.22 9.73 15.80
N GLY A 219 10.01 8.46 16.14
CA GLY A 219 10.11 7.36 15.18
C GLY A 219 9.06 7.47 14.09
N VAL A 220 7.81 7.77 14.46
CA VAL A 220 6.71 7.99 13.50
C VAL A 220 7.06 9.11 12.52
N ILE A 221 7.62 10.23 13.00
CA ILE A 221 8.08 11.33 12.12
C ILE A 221 9.11 10.82 11.10
N VAL A 222 10.11 10.05 11.53
CA VAL A 222 11.12 9.50 10.63
C VAL A 222 10.47 8.61 9.57
N GLY A 223 9.57 7.71 9.96
CA GLY A 223 8.84 6.84 9.03
C GLY A 223 8.02 7.64 8.01
N LEU A 224 7.28 8.67 8.46
CA LEU A 224 6.46 9.52 7.59
C LEU A 224 7.30 10.34 6.61
N ILE A 225 8.39 10.96 7.06
CA ILE A 225 9.30 11.73 6.19
C ILE A 225 9.92 10.81 5.14
N TRP A 226 10.40 9.63 5.55
CA TRP A 226 10.92 8.62 4.63
C TRP A 226 9.87 8.22 3.59
N GLY A 227 8.63 8.03 4.04
CA GLY A 227 7.49 7.74 3.18
C GLY A 227 7.24 8.82 2.14
N ILE A 228 7.15 10.09 2.55
CA ILE A 228 6.96 11.23 1.65
C ILE A 228 8.09 11.30 0.61
N VAL A 229 9.35 11.20 1.05
CA VAL A 229 10.51 11.22 0.16
C VAL A 229 10.45 10.07 -0.85
N SER A 230 10.14 8.85 -0.40
CA SER A 230 10.04 7.69 -1.28
C SER A 230 8.92 7.81 -2.32
N ILE A 231 7.77 8.40 -1.96
CA ILE A 231 6.67 8.69 -2.89
C ILE A 231 7.15 9.66 -3.97
N ILE A 232 7.77 10.77 -3.56
CA ILE A 232 8.24 11.81 -4.49
C ILE A 232 9.28 11.24 -5.44
N VAL A 233 10.27 10.50 -4.93
CA VAL A 233 11.33 9.90 -5.74
C VAL A 233 10.75 8.92 -6.76
N LEU A 234 9.87 8.00 -6.34
CA LEU A 234 9.22 7.06 -7.26
C LEU A 234 8.33 7.76 -8.28
N TYR A 235 7.65 8.84 -7.88
CA TYR A 235 6.81 9.60 -8.80
C TYR A 235 7.65 10.30 -9.87
N VAL A 236 8.70 11.02 -9.47
CA VAL A 236 9.63 11.69 -10.40
C VAL A 236 10.28 10.67 -11.34
N GLN A 237 10.73 9.52 -10.82
CA GLN A 237 11.25 8.44 -11.65
C GLN A 237 10.21 7.90 -12.63
N SER A 238 8.94 7.77 -12.21
CA SER A 238 7.87 7.33 -13.11
C SER A 238 7.61 8.31 -14.25
N LEU A 239 7.66 9.62 -13.96
CA LEU A 239 7.51 10.68 -14.96
C LEU A 239 8.68 10.71 -15.95
N GLN A 240 9.92 10.55 -15.47
CA GLN A 240 11.11 10.56 -16.33
C GLN A 240 11.18 9.37 -17.28
N ASN A 241 10.63 8.22 -16.85
CA ASN A 241 10.61 7.00 -17.65
C ASN A 241 9.28 6.82 -18.42
N ASP A 242 8.36 7.77 -18.33
CA ASP A 242 6.98 7.73 -18.87
C ASP A 242 6.28 6.38 -18.63
N ARG A 243 6.51 5.78 -17.45
CA ARG A 243 5.95 4.46 -17.10
C ARG A 243 5.62 4.36 -15.61
N PRO A 244 4.52 3.66 -15.26
CA PRO A 244 4.21 3.40 -13.86
C PRO A 244 5.27 2.47 -13.23
N PRO A 245 5.45 2.54 -11.89
CA PRO A 245 6.26 1.56 -11.19
C PRO A 245 5.68 0.16 -11.38
N LYS A 246 6.55 -0.85 -11.46
CA LYS A 246 6.15 -2.27 -11.56
C LYS A 246 5.60 -2.77 -10.22
N PHE A 247 4.39 -2.33 -9.89
CA PHE A 247 3.73 -2.64 -8.64
C PHE A 247 2.22 -2.69 -8.85
N ASP A 248 1.56 -3.70 -8.28
CA ASP A 248 0.12 -3.88 -8.43
C ASP A 248 -0.66 -2.73 -7.75
N PRO A 249 -1.45 -1.94 -8.51
CA PRO A 249 -2.30 -0.89 -7.95
C PRO A 249 -3.48 -1.45 -7.13
N ALA A 250 -3.70 -2.76 -7.13
CA ALA A 250 -4.77 -3.46 -6.43
C ALA A 250 -6.16 -2.93 -6.79
N LEU A 251 -6.41 -2.79 -8.09
CA LEU A 251 -7.72 -2.43 -8.65
C LEU A 251 -8.64 -3.66 -8.75
N PRO A 252 -9.97 -3.49 -8.74
CA PRO A 252 -10.92 -4.56 -9.07
C PRO A 252 -10.72 -5.11 -10.50
N GLU A 253 -11.17 -6.33 -10.76
CA GLU A 253 -11.09 -6.94 -12.10
C GLU A 253 -11.99 -6.24 -13.14
N ASP A 254 -13.10 -5.66 -12.69
CA ASP A 254 -14.10 -4.91 -13.46
C ASP A 254 -13.79 -3.41 -13.53
N THR A 255 -12.53 -3.02 -13.30
CA THR A 255 -12.12 -1.61 -13.29
C THR A 255 -12.18 -0.97 -14.70
N PRO A 256 -12.63 0.29 -14.84
CA PRO A 256 -12.61 1.02 -16.11
C PRO A 256 -11.20 1.51 -16.51
N TYR A 257 -10.17 1.09 -15.77
CA TYR A 257 -8.80 1.52 -15.96
C TYR A 257 -7.97 0.40 -16.54
N THR A 258 -7.00 0.76 -17.37
CA THR A 258 -6.10 -0.21 -17.95
C THR A 258 -5.17 -0.73 -16.86
N PRO A 259 -5.08 -2.06 -16.64
CA PRO A 259 -4.08 -2.58 -15.72
C PRO A 259 -2.68 -2.23 -16.24
N PRO A 260 -1.73 -1.88 -15.35
CA PRO A 260 -0.36 -1.68 -15.77
C PRO A 260 0.17 -2.96 -16.43
N PRO A 261 1.06 -2.85 -17.44
CA PRO A 261 1.56 -4.00 -18.17
C PRO A 261 2.08 -5.05 -17.19
N SER A 262 1.55 -6.28 -17.31
CA SER A 262 1.87 -7.39 -16.42
C SER A 262 3.37 -7.70 -16.49
N ILE A 263 3.94 -8.11 -15.35
CA ILE A 263 5.37 -8.45 -15.23
C ILE A 263 5.78 -9.57 -16.22
N ASP A 264 4.82 -10.34 -16.72
CA ASP A 264 5.03 -11.50 -17.59
C ASP A 264 4.96 -11.19 -19.10
N THR A 265 4.82 -9.93 -19.51
CA THR A 265 4.92 -9.60 -20.95
C THR A 265 6.40 -9.55 -21.32
N PRO A 266 6.94 -10.50 -22.12
CA PRO A 266 8.31 -10.39 -22.59
C PRO A 266 8.38 -9.14 -23.48
N THR A 267 9.24 -8.19 -23.14
CA THR A 267 9.63 -7.13 -24.07
C THR A 267 10.19 -7.80 -25.32
N ALA A 268 9.49 -7.60 -26.44
CA ALA A 268 10.01 -7.89 -27.77
C ALA A 268 11.10 -6.89 -28.15
#